data_AF-A0A951V7R6-F1
#
_entry.id   AF-A0A951V7R6-F1
#
_cell.length_a   1.000
_cell.length_b   1.000
_cell.length_c   1.000
_cell.angle_alpha   90.00
_cell.angle_beta   90.00
_cell.angle_gamma   90.00
#
_symmetry.space_group_name_H-M   'P 1'
#
loop_
_entity.id
_entity.type
_entity.pdbx_description
1 polymer ?
#
loop_
_entity_poly.entity_id
_entity_poly.type
_entity_poly.pdbx_seq_one_letter_code
_entity_poly.pdbx_strand_id
1 'polypeptide(L)'
;MSKITGKLFLGFDCAISISSKKRIAEKMKELDIVYLTHKSIVGVAQFLEPYIRGWVNYYGKFRLSALNPVFQLLKRRLVMWARKRYKRYKTSLNRAHDWLERVRAQFPGLFYHWRLGFY
;
A
#
# COMPACT_ATOMS: atom_id res chain seq x y z
N MET A 1 -15.09 32.09 -25.57
CA MET A 1 -14.25 30.88 -25.72
C MET A 1 -12.79 31.27 -25.52
N SER A 2 -12.11 30.70 -24.52
CA SER A 2 -10.65 30.79 -24.40
C SER A 2 -10.13 29.42 -23.96
N LYS A 3 -9.24 28.84 -24.77
CA LYS A 3 -8.70 27.48 -24.61
C LYS A 3 -7.67 27.48 -23.47
N ILE A 4 -8.02 26.87 -22.34
CA ILE A 4 -7.07 26.56 -21.26
C ILE A 4 -6.36 25.27 -21.66
N THR A 5 -5.23 25.41 -22.35
CA THR A 5 -4.37 24.29 -22.73
C THR A 5 -3.41 23.97 -21.58
N GLY A 6 -3.76 22.96 -20.78
CA GLY A 6 -2.90 21.81 -20.49
C GLY A 6 -1.50 21.99 -19.88
N LYS A 7 -1.13 23.12 -19.28
CA LYS A 7 0.15 23.26 -18.57
C LYS A 7 0.02 22.93 -17.09
N LEU A 8 0.26 21.65 -16.75
CA LEU A 8 0.73 21.24 -15.43
C LEU A 8 2.17 21.77 -15.25
N PHE A 9 2.30 23.03 -14.86
CA PHE A 9 3.55 23.55 -14.33
C PHE A 9 3.44 23.55 -12.80
N LEU A 10 4.40 22.90 -12.13
CA LEU A 10 5.17 23.41 -10.99
C LEU A 10 5.67 22.24 -10.12
N GLY A 11 6.98 22.04 -10.18
CA GLY A 11 7.73 21.09 -9.36
C GLY A 11 8.32 19.96 -10.20
N PHE A 12 9.60 20.07 -10.53
CA PHE A 12 10.47 18.95 -10.88
C PHE A 12 10.64 18.02 -9.67
N ASP A 13 9.54 17.55 -9.10
CA ASP A 13 9.60 16.50 -8.13
C ASP A 13 9.62 15.19 -8.92
N CYS A 14 10.77 14.51 -8.97
CA CYS A 14 10.92 13.15 -9.48
C CYS A 14 10.14 12.11 -8.64
N ALA A 15 9.09 12.55 -7.97
CA ALA A 15 8.15 11.77 -7.19
C ALA A 15 7.02 11.30 -8.11
N ILE A 16 7.01 10.01 -8.44
CA ILE A 16 5.94 9.24 -9.10
C ILE A 16 4.71 10.05 -9.59
N SER A 17 4.49 10.04 -10.90
CA SER A 17 3.38 10.76 -11.54
C SER A 17 2.01 10.42 -10.94
N ILE A 18 1.06 11.36 -11.01
CA ILE A 18 -0.33 11.13 -10.60
C ILE A 18 -0.93 9.91 -11.30
N SER A 19 -0.67 9.77 -12.61
CA SER A 19 -1.12 8.61 -13.41
C SER A 19 -0.56 7.28 -12.89
N SER A 20 0.67 7.27 -12.40
CA SER A 20 1.31 6.09 -11.81
C SER A 20 0.70 5.73 -10.46
N LYS A 21 0.46 6.71 -9.57
CA LYS A 21 -0.26 6.48 -8.31
C LYS A 21 -1.67 5.92 -8.58
N LYS A 22 -2.37 6.46 -9.59
CA LYS A 22 -3.69 6.00 -10.00
C LYS A 22 -3.68 4.54 -10.44
N ARG A 23 -2.75 4.15 -11.32
CA ARG A 23 -2.57 2.76 -11.77
C ARG A 23 -2.35 1.79 -10.60
N ILE A 24 -1.53 2.17 -9.62
CA ILE A 24 -1.31 1.33 -8.44
C ILE A 24 -2.58 1.21 -7.60
N ALA A 25 -3.30 2.31 -7.38
CA ALA A 25 -4.54 2.31 -6.61
C ALA A 25 -5.65 1.47 -7.29
N GLU A 26 -5.74 1.53 -8.63
CA GLU A 26 -6.59 0.68 -9.45
C GLU A 26 -6.19 -0.78 -9.29
N LYS A 27 -4.89 -1.11 -9.40
CA LYS A 27 -4.42 -2.48 -9.22
C LYS A 27 -4.74 -3.02 -7.82
N MET A 28 -4.54 -2.22 -6.77
CA MET A 28 -4.93 -2.60 -5.41
C MET A 28 -6.44 -2.83 -5.27
N LYS A 29 -7.28 -2.08 -6.03
CA LYS A 29 -8.72 -2.29 -6.08
C LYS A 29 -9.07 -3.61 -6.76
N GLU A 30 -8.44 -3.93 -7.88
CA GLU A 30 -8.60 -5.21 -8.58
C GLU A 30 -8.21 -6.42 -7.72
N LEU A 31 -7.12 -6.30 -6.96
CA LEU A 31 -6.65 -7.36 -6.05
C LEU A 31 -7.59 -7.58 -4.85
N ASP A 32 -8.56 -6.68 -4.67
CA ASP A 32 -9.55 -6.70 -3.60
C ASP A 32 -8.99 -7.06 -2.22
N ILE A 33 -7.88 -6.40 -1.85
CA ILE A 33 -7.03 -6.75 -0.69
C ILE A 33 -7.84 -6.95 0.61
N VAL A 34 -8.90 -6.17 0.79
CA VAL A 34 -9.76 -6.23 2.00
C VAL A 34 -10.52 -7.55 2.10
N TYR A 35 -10.79 -8.22 0.98
CA TYR A 35 -11.60 -9.42 0.86
C TYR A 35 -10.78 -10.69 0.59
N LEU A 36 -9.45 -10.58 0.55
CA LEU A 36 -8.56 -11.75 0.41
C LEU A 36 -8.89 -12.83 1.44
N THR A 37 -9.06 -14.06 0.97
CA THR A 37 -9.52 -15.21 1.76
C THR A 37 -8.38 -15.97 2.45
N HIS A 38 -7.14 -15.48 2.35
CA HIS A 38 -5.98 -16.11 2.97
C HIS A 38 -6.17 -16.30 4.49
N LYS A 39 -5.75 -17.47 4.99
CA LYS A 39 -5.94 -17.84 6.40
C LYS A 39 -5.10 -17.02 7.38
N SER A 40 -3.98 -16.44 6.94
CA SER A 40 -3.01 -15.72 7.76
C SER A 40 -2.42 -14.49 7.05
N ILE A 41 -1.83 -13.58 7.82
CA ILE A 41 -1.10 -12.41 7.29
C ILE A 41 0.12 -12.81 6.46
N VAL A 42 0.73 -13.96 6.75
CA VAL A 42 1.84 -14.52 5.95
C VAL A 42 1.37 -14.88 4.55
N GLY A 43 0.20 -15.51 4.41
CA GLY A 43 -0.37 -15.81 3.10
C GLY A 43 -0.70 -14.54 2.31
N VAL A 44 -1.22 -13.51 2.98
CA VAL A 44 -1.44 -12.18 2.36
C VAL A 44 -0.12 -11.56 1.91
N ALA A 45 0.93 -11.63 2.74
CA ALA A 45 2.24 -11.09 2.40
C ALA A 45 2.84 -11.79 1.18
N GLN A 46 2.81 -13.12 1.13
CA GLN A 46 3.28 -13.91 -0.02
C GLN A 46 2.51 -13.58 -1.30
N PHE A 47 1.19 -13.44 -1.22
CA PHE A 47 0.36 -13.06 -2.36
C PHE A 47 0.69 -11.65 -2.88
N LEU A 48 0.94 -10.70 -1.99
CA LEU A 48 1.21 -9.30 -2.35
C LEU A 48 2.68 -9.05 -2.73
N GLU A 49 3.60 -9.92 -2.32
CA GLU A 49 5.05 -9.79 -2.54
C GLU A 49 5.44 -9.43 -3.98
N PRO A 50 4.97 -10.12 -5.05
CA PRO A 50 5.34 -9.76 -6.42
C PRO A 50 4.87 -8.36 -6.82
N TYR A 51 3.68 -7.94 -6.36
CA TYR A 51 3.15 -6.60 -6.66
C TYR A 51 3.91 -5.51 -5.93
N ILE A 52 4.20 -5.72 -4.65
CA ILE A 52 4.98 -4.79 -3.83
C ILE A 52 6.37 -4.59 -4.44
N ARG A 53 7.06 -5.68 -4.80
CA ARG A 53 8.37 -5.61 -5.47
C ARG A 53 8.28 -4.90 -6.82
N GLY A 54 7.27 -5.22 -7.63
CA GLY A 54 7.02 -4.56 -8.90
C GLY A 54 6.85 -3.04 -8.75
N TRP A 55 6.07 -2.60 -7.77
CA TRP A 55 5.88 -1.17 -7.52
C TRP A 55 7.15 -0.48 -7.05
N VAL A 56 7.93 -1.10 -6.15
CA VAL A 56 9.22 -0.55 -5.71
C VAL A 56 10.20 -0.46 -6.87
N ASN A 57 10.36 -1.54 -7.65
CA ASN A 57 11.35 -1.58 -8.73
C ASN A 57 11.01 -0.61 -9.85
N TYR A 58 9.73 -0.52 -10.22
CA TYR A 58 9.29 0.32 -11.34
C TYR A 58 9.17 1.80 -10.94
N TYR A 59 8.51 2.09 -9.83
CA TYR A 59 8.20 3.48 -9.44
C TYR A 59 9.19 4.07 -8.42
N GLY A 60 9.94 3.24 -7.71
CA GLY A 60 10.93 3.66 -6.71
C GLY A 60 12.30 4.03 -7.28
N LYS A 61 12.55 3.79 -8.58
CA LYS A 61 13.86 4.00 -9.24
C LYS A 61 14.41 5.43 -9.07
N PHE A 62 13.54 6.44 -9.10
CA PHE A 62 13.94 7.84 -9.03
C PHE A 62 13.84 8.44 -7.62
N ARG A 63 12.77 8.10 -6.89
CA ARG A 63 12.55 8.59 -5.53
C ARG A 63 11.73 7.60 -4.72
N LEU A 64 12.41 6.78 -3.92
CA LEU A 64 11.76 5.74 -3.12
C LEU A 64 10.72 6.34 -2.16
N SER A 65 11.00 7.47 -1.51
CA SER A 65 10.07 8.15 -0.59
C SER A 65 8.75 8.58 -1.24
N ALA A 66 8.72 8.75 -2.56
CA ALA A 66 7.49 9.07 -3.30
C ALA A 66 6.45 7.95 -3.27
N LEU A 67 6.85 6.72 -2.90
CA LEU A 67 5.96 5.58 -2.69
C LEU A 67 5.26 5.60 -1.32
N ASN A 68 5.58 6.53 -0.42
CA ASN A 68 4.93 6.57 0.89
C ASN A 68 3.38 6.60 0.80
N PRO A 69 2.74 7.42 -0.07
CA PRO A 69 1.28 7.40 -0.21
C PRO A 69 0.72 6.05 -0.69
N VAL A 70 1.48 5.32 -1.50
CA VAL A 70 1.11 3.98 -1.99
C VAL A 70 1.09 2.99 -0.83
N PHE A 71 2.15 2.98 -0.01
CA PHE A 71 2.22 2.07 1.13
C PHE A 71 1.26 2.45 2.26
N GLN A 72 0.92 3.73 2.43
CA GLN A 72 -0.16 4.14 3.33
C GLN A 72 -1.52 3.63 2.85
N LEU A 73 -1.81 3.64 1.54
CA LEU A 73 -3.02 3.03 0.99
C LEU A 73 -3.04 1.51 1.22
N LEU A 74 -1.91 0.83 1.01
CA LEU A 74 -1.77 -0.60 1.27
C LEU A 74 -2.01 -0.92 2.75
N LYS A 75 -1.39 -0.18 3.67
CA LYS A 75 -1.57 -0.31 5.12
C LYS A 75 -3.04 -0.21 5.50
N ARG A 76 -3.75 0.82 5.02
CA ARG A 76 -5.20 0.98 5.27
C ARG A 76 -5.99 -0.24 4.82
N ARG A 77 -5.68 -0.80 3.64
CA ARG A 77 -6.34 -2.02 3.13
C ARG A 77 -6.01 -3.25 3.98
N LEU A 78 -4.77 -3.41 4.44
CA LEU A 78 -4.37 -4.49 5.35
C LEU A 78 -5.05 -4.40 6.71
N VAL A 79 -5.20 -3.19 7.27
CA VAL A 79 -5.96 -2.97 8.51
C VAL A 79 -7.43 -3.36 8.32
N MET A 80 -8.04 -2.97 7.19
CA MET A 80 -9.42 -3.35 6.87
C MET A 80 -9.57 -4.86 6.65
N TRP A 81 -8.60 -5.50 5.97
CA TRP A 81 -8.53 -6.96 5.85
C TRP A 81 -8.48 -7.63 7.22
N ALA A 82 -7.58 -7.17 8.11
CA ALA A 82 -7.44 -7.72 9.46
C ALA A 82 -8.71 -7.58 10.29
N ARG A 83 -9.36 -6.41 10.20
CA ARG A 83 -10.64 -6.13 10.84
C ARG A 83 -11.72 -7.09 10.38
N LYS A 84 -11.77 -7.42 9.09
CA LYS A 84 -12.73 -8.36 8.52
C LYS A 84 -12.41 -9.82 8.86
N ARG A 85 -11.12 -10.18 8.81
CA ARG A 85 -10.62 -11.54 9.01
C ARG A 85 -10.73 -12.01 10.45
N TYR A 86 -10.43 -11.14 11.42
CA TYR A 86 -10.36 -11.49 12.82
C TYR A 86 -11.54 -10.89 13.59
N LYS A 87 -12.45 -11.76 14.06
CA LYS A 87 -13.67 -11.36 14.81
C LYS A 87 -13.35 -10.41 15.97
N ARG A 88 -12.22 -10.61 16.67
CA ARG A 88 -11.74 -9.78 17.78
C ARG A 88 -11.44 -8.31 17.45
N TYR A 89 -11.37 -7.94 16.17
CA TYR A 89 -11.15 -6.56 15.73
C TYR A 89 -12.33 -5.95 14.97
N LYS A 90 -13.41 -6.72 14.75
CA LYS A 90 -14.56 -6.31 13.94
C LYS A 90 -15.13 -4.95 14.33
N THR A 91 -15.12 -4.61 15.62
CA THR A 91 -15.73 -3.38 16.15
C THR A 91 -14.75 -2.21 16.31
N SER A 92 -13.44 -2.41 16.12
CA SER A 92 -12.45 -1.36 16.38
C SER A 92 -11.36 -1.35 15.30
N LEU A 93 -11.34 -0.25 14.54
CA LEU A 93 -10.29 -0.01 13.55
C LEU A 93 -8.91 0.16 14.22
N ASN A 94 -8.87 0.86 15.37
CA ASN A 94 -7.64 1.07 16.13
C ASN A 94 -7.03 -0.26 16.58
N ARG A 95 -7.83 -1.20 17.11
CA ARG A 95 -7.31 -2.52 17.51
C ARG A 95 -6.77 -3.34 16.33
N ALA A 96 -7.35 -3.18 15.14
CA ALA A 96 -6.83 -3.82 13.92
C ALA A 96 -5.52 -3.18 13.46
N HIS A 97 -5.41 -1.85 13.58
CA HIS A 97 -4.17 -1.11 13.32
C HIS A 97 -3.07 -1.51 14.32
N ASP A 98 -3.33 -1.47 15.63
CA ASP A 98 -2.40 -1.90 16.67
C ASP A 98 -1.93 -3.34 16.47
N TRP A 99 -2.82 -4.20 15.99
CA TRP A 99 -2.44 -5.57 15.64
C TRP A 99 -1.45 -5.62 14.48
N LEU A 100 -1.67 -4.84 13.41
CA LEU A 100 -0.76 -4.79 12.28
C LEU A 100 0.60 -4.21 12.71
N GLU A 101 0.61 -3.19 13.59
CA GLU A 101 1.84 -2.65 14.18
C GLU A 101 2.59 -3.69 15.03
N ARG A 102 1.89 -4.49 15.84
CA ARG A 102 2.51 -5.61 16.57
C ARG A 102 3.09 -6.65 15.62
N VAL A 103 2.38 -7.02 14.55
CA VAL A 103 2.90 -7.96 13.54
C VAL A 103 4.17 -7.40 12.89
N ARG A 104 4.19 -6.10 12.57
CA ARG A 104 5.37 -5.42 12.02
C ARG A 104 6.55 -5.43 12.99
N ALA A 105 6.31 -5.14 14.27
CA ALA A 105 7.36 -5.17 15.29
C ALA A 105 7.93 -6.58 15.50
N GLN A 106 7.08 -7.62 15.46
CA GLN A 106 7.50 -9.01 15.61
C GLN A 106 8.17 -9.57 14.36
N PHE A 107 7.70 -9.17 13.18
CA PHE A 107 8.14 -9.69 11.89
C PHE A 107 8.44 -8.54 10.91
N PRO A 108 9.48 -7.72 11.15
CA PRO A 108 9.79 -6.54 10.33
C PRO A 108 10.11 -6.89 8.87
N GLY A 109 10.49 -8.14 8.61
CA GLY A 109 10.75 -8.65 7.26
C GLY A 109 9.55 -9.24 6.52
N LEU A 110 8.35 -9.27 7.11
CA LEU A 110 7.20 -9.99 6.56
C LEU A 110 6.74 -9.46 5.20
N PHE A 111 6.71 -8.13 5.04
CA PHE A 111 6.46 -7.50 3.76
C PHE A 111 7.74 -6.84 3.24
N TYR A 112 8.00 -6.94 1.93
CA TYR A 112 9.18 -6.32 1.33
C TYR A 112 9.34 -4.84 1.65
N HIS A 113 8.26 -4.04 1.59
CA HIS A 113 8.30 -2.61 1.82
C HIS A 113 8.59 -2.20 3.28
N TRP A 114 8.33 -3.07 4.26
CA TRP A 114 8.67 -2.83 5.66
C TRP A 114 10.19 -2.79 5.86
N ARG A 115 10.93 -3.63 5.12
CA ARG A 115 12.40 -3.64 5.11
C ARG A 115 13.00 -2.35 4.55
N LEU A 116 12.23 -1.63 3.75
CA LEU A 116 12.61 -0.35 3.14
C LEU A 116 12.18 0.86 3.99
N GLY A 117 11.61 0.63 5.18
CA GLY A 117 11.17 1.70 6.08
C GLY A 117 9.76 2.25 5.81
N PHE A 118 8.97 1.60 4.95
CA PHE A 118 7.56 1.97 4.74
C PHE A 118 6.66 1.18 5.67
N TYR A 119 5.89 1.86 6.53
CA TYR A 119 5.09 1.23 7.59
C TYR A 119 3.60 1.59 7.54
#